data_AF-A0A812YCA6-F1
#
_entry.id   AF-A0A812YCA6-F1
#
_cell.length_a   1.000
_cell.length_b   1.000
_cell.length_c   1.000
_cell.angle_alpha   90.00
_cell.angle_beta   90.00
_cell.angle_gamma   90.00
#
_symmetry.space_group_name_H-M   'P 1'
#
loop_
_entity.id
_entity.type
_entity.pdbx_description
1 polymer ?
#
loop_
_entity_poly.entity_id
_entity_poly.type
_entity_poly.pdbx_seq_one_letter_code
_entity_poly.pdbx_strand_id
1 'polypeptide(L)'
;MRYGWPVSKLKPVDIQGNASHPCRGRSPNDNSGENYYLARKSNALSFRDIEECKAMCSATARWEFNRRCTGIEWSPGRCELWQVMIEAVNPAVSTCGSNHRSLIRPGICQTHHFSFTMRFWWLALSSLTSQGIRVQESEGLQRLVGNCIQPWLPDETACSARSMREMPSLPEDAVYTVEYASSPISSNGLKSLSQLLSFTHSALVITEAWQTSAEQTVPSALLFEYFARDFGPKAILPASISEGGVPMWENQAVVGWRLASDKAEWLQGANRTAVGTATGKILNQWFREVVLWGKRHPGYNLFNLWDSTDAATRKSYMGDSVCHSFTEWSLQDLFRLGADFLVQRPLCRNYFSFITDESPTKLNLTTRADSQTVAEFYKRLEPLTSQSFRDIAEFASNLLSVIKGETWERQAAAAAAAANSAVSSRRPEVVLFQRGLEDSGGGEYFRADLVKPYFGVQPRQLAQRMILPWQNIPTNIDGECESQILRTLTPW
;
A
#
# COMPACT_ATOMS: atom_id res chain seq x y z
N MET A 1 -9.35 12.65 -25.75
CA MET A 1 -8.45 11.63 -25.17
C MET A 1 -7.22 12.32 -24.60
N ARG A 2 -7.09 12.42 -23.27
CA ARG A 2 -5.86 12.87 -22.59
C ARG A 2 -5.51 11.81 -21.55
N TYR A 3 -4.44 11.06 -21.77
CA TYR A 3 -3.99 9.98 -20.89
C TYR A 3 -2.77 10.41 -20.08
N GLY A 4 -2.89 10.36 -18.74
CA GLY A 4 -2.09 9.46 -17.91
C GLY A 4 -0.65 9.80 -17.51
N TRP A 5 -0.06 10.94 -17.87
CA TRP A 5 1.20 11.41 -17.26
C TRP A 5 1.08 12.89 -16.88
N PRO A 6 1.31 13.30 -15.62
CA PRO A 6 1.31 14.70 -15.25
C PRO A 6 2.58 15.35 -15.81
N VAL A 7 2.51 15.85 -17.03
CA VAL A 7 3.56 16.67 -17.68
C VAL A 7 3.90 17.93 -16.87
N SER A 8 3.09 18.29 -15.87
CA SER A 8 3.43 19.24 -14.81
C SER A 8 4.65 18.83 -13.95
N LYS A 9 5.10 17.57 -14.03
CA LYS A 9 6.32 17.09 -13.35
C LYS A 9 7.61 17.35 -14.13
N LEU A 10 7.51 17.71 -15.41
CA LEU A 10 8.69 18.16 -16.18
C LEU A 10 9.05 19.56 -15.69
N LYS A 11 10.08 19.64 -14.84
CA LYS A 11 10.63 20.92 -14.42
C LYS A 11 11.47 21.50 -15.56
N PRO A 12 11.24 22.75 -15.99
CA PRO A 12 12.16 23.42 -16.90
C PRO A 12 13.56 23.42 -16.27
N VAL A 13 14.57 23.02 -17.04
CA VAL A 13 15.95 23.32 -16.65
C VAL A 13 16.13 24.79 -16.92
N ASP A 14 16.25 25.59 -15.86
CA ASP A 14 16.40 27.03 -15.96
C ASP A 14 17.77 27.36 -16.59
N ILE A 15 17.74 27.98 -17.77
CA ILE A 15 18.94 28.39 -18.53
C ILE A 15 19.41 29.79 -18.06
N GLN A 16 18.68 30.47 -17.16
CA GLN A 16 18.97 31.84 -16.77
C GLN A 16 20.18 32.03 -15.82
N GLY A 17 20.91 30.97 -15.49
CA GLY A 17 22.11 31.10 -14.66
C GLY A 17 23.14 30.01 -14.90
N ASN A 18 24.00 30.16 -15.91
CA ASN A 18 25.27 29.44 -16.14
C ASN A 18 25.28 27.90 -16.08
N ALA A 19 24.13 27.22 -15.94
CA ALA A 19 24.05 25.77 -15.98
C ALA A 19 24.12 25.30 -17.44
N SER A 20 25.32 24.91 -17.86
CA SER A 20 25.61 24.37 -19.18
C SER A 20 24.97 22.99 -19.34
N HIS A 21 23.81 22.95 -20.00
CA HIS A 21 23.13 21.78 -20.56
C HIS A 21 22.61 20.72 -19.57
N PRO A 22 21.48 20.06 -19.87
CA PRO A 22 21.05 18.86 -19.12
C PRO A 22 22.08 17.73 -19.25
N CYS A 23 22.30 16.95 -18.17
CA CYS A 23 23.06 15.69 -18.21
C CYS A 23 22.27 14.66 -19.03
N ARG A 24 22.79 14.32 -20.21
CA ARG A 24 22.15 13.47 -21.22
C ARG A 24 22.56 11.99 -21.10
N GLY A 25 22.66 11.47 -19.88
CA GLY A 25 23.16 10.12 -19.60
C GLY A 25 24.45 10.14 -18.78
N ARG A 26 25.53 9.55 -19.32
CA ARG A 26 26.76 9.28 -18.52
C ARG A 26 27.64 10.51 -18.27
N SER A 27 27.50 11.56 -19.08
CA SER A 27 28.31 12.78 -18.95
C SER A 27 27.56 14.01 -19.50
N PRO A 28 28.01 15.24 -19.17
CA PRO A 28 27.41 16.46 -19.71
C PRO A 28 27.51 16.57 -21.24
N ASN A 29 28.44 15.83 -21.85
CA ASN A 29 28.67 15.82 -23.30
C ASN A 29 28.04 14.61 -24.01
N ASP A 30 27.27 13.77 -23.31
CA ASP A 30 26.66 12.58 -23.90
C ASP A 30 25.56 13.00 -24.90
N ASN A 31 25.82 12.93 -26.20
CA ASN A 31 24.87 13.32 -27.24
C ASN A 31 24.49 12.14 -28.14
N SER A 32 24.72 10.90 -27.67
CA SER A 32 24.49 9.71 -28.47
C SER A 32 23.02 9.61 -28.91
N GLY A 33 22.81 9.41 -30.22
CA GLY A 33 21.49 9.18 -30.80
C GLY A 33 20.79 7.92 -30.29
N GLU A 34 21.48 7.06 -29.55
CA GLU A 34 20.92 5.86 -28.92
C GLU A 34 20.15 6.15 -27.62
N ASN A 35 20.37 7.32 -27.02
CA ASN A 35 19.80 7.70 -25.72
C ASN A 35 18.44 8.39 -25.85
N TYR A 36 18.05 8.80 -27.06
CA TYR A 36 16.78 9.47 -27.33
C TYR A 36 16.16 8.97 -28.63
N TYR A 37 14.83 9.05 -28.68
CA TYR A 37 14.09 8.89 -29.90
C TYR A 37 13.80 10.27 -30.49
N LEU A 38 14.27 10.52 -31.71
CA LEU A 38 13.91 11.73 -32.43
C LEU A 38 12.50 11.58 -32.98
N ALA A 39 11.54 12.25 -32.35
CA ALA A 39 10.17 12.26 -32.82
C ALA A 39 10.13 12.94 -34.20
N ARG A 40 9.63 12.21 -35.21
CA ARG A 40 9.37 12.74 -36.54
C ARG A 40 7.87 12.65 -36.81
N LYS A 41 7.22 13.77 -37.11
CA LYS A 41 5.91 13.72 -37.76
C LYS A 41 6.14 13.21 -39.18
N SER A 42 5.41 12.18 -39.58
CA SER A 42 5.57 11.52 -40.89
C SER A 42 5.41 12.48 -42.08
N ASN A 43 4.74 13.63 -41.90
CA ASN A 43 4.53 14.61 -42.96
C ASN A 43 4.75 16.06 -42.44
N ALA A 44 5.92 16.64 -42.77
CA ALA A 44 6.27 18.07 -42.93
C ALA A 44 5.82 19.16 -41.93
N LEU A 45 5.16 18.84 -40.81
CA LEU A 45 4.86 19.80 -39.75
C LEU A 45 5.84 19.60 -38.60
N SER A 46 6.79 20.52 -38.49
CA SER A 46 7.63 20.74 -37.32
C SER A 46 6.80 20.69 -36.03
N PHE A 47 7.36 20.15 -34.94
CA PHE A 47 6.80 20.32 -33.60
C PHE A 47 6.75 21.82 -33.29
N ARG A 48 5.55 22.41 -33.40
CA ARG A 48 5.34 23.86 -33.22
C ARG A 48 5.28 24.25 -31.76
N ASP A 49 4.96 23.29 -30.88
CA ASP A 49 4.71 23.51 -29.48
C ASP A 49 5.36 22.39 -28.63
N ILE A 50 5.95 22.79 -27.51
CA ILE A 50 6.48 21.90 -26.48
C ILE A 50 5.39 20.96 -25.94
N GLU A 51 4.13 21.39 -25.91
CA GLU A 51 3.01 20.58 -25.45
C GLU A 51 2.77 19.35 -26.34
N GLU A 52 3.05 19.42 -27.65
CA GLU A 52 3.01 18.25 -28.53
C GLU A 52 4.11 17.23 -28.18
N CYS A 53 5.31 17.72 -27.83
CA CYS A 53 6.45 16.88 -27.44
C CYS A 53 6.19 16.18 -26.10
N LYS A 54 5.61 16.91 -25.13
CA LYS A 54 5.12 16.40 -23.85
C LYS A 54 4.05 15.31 -24.02
N ALA A 55 3.09 15.55 -24.91
CA ALA A 55 2.04 14.59 -25.22
C ALA A 55 2.60 13.30 -25.85
N MET A 56 3.58 13.43 -26.74
CA MET A 56 4.28 12.28 -27.32
C MET A 56 5.04 11.48 -26.27
N CYS A 57 5.83 12.13 -25.41
CA CYS A 57 6.54 11.46 -24.32
C CYS A 57 5.58 10.61 -23.46
N SER A 58 4.42 11.17 -23.13
CA SER A 58 3.35 10.51 -22.37
C SER A 58 2.74 9.31 -23.12
N ALA A 59 2.61 9.42 -24.44
CA ALA A 59 2.08 8.36 -25.30
C ALA A 59 3.11 7.23 -25.58
N THR A 60 4.42 7.54 -25.62
CA THR A 60 5.50 6.56 -25.82
C THR A 60 5.68 5.58 -24.67
N ALA A 61 5.03 5.77 -23.52
CA ALA A 61 5.01 4.80 -22.42
C ALA A 61 4.43 3.41 -22.82
N ARG A 62 3.83 3.29 -24.02
CA ARG A 62 3.18 2.08 -24.56
C ARG A 62 3.81 1.48 -25.83
N TRP A 63 4.85 2.07 -26.42
CA TRP A 63 5.36 1.62 -27.74
C TRP A 63 6.36 0.45 -27.65
N GLU A 64 6.49 -0.32 -28.73
CA GLU A 64 7.20 -1.61 -28.91
C GLU A 64 8.68 -1.66 -28.52
N PHE A 65 9.29 -0.52 -28.19
CA PHE A 65 10.64 -0.47 -27.65
C PHE A 65 10.52 -0.27 -26.14
N ASN A 66 10.90 -1.28 -25.37
CA ASN A 66 10.78 -1.47 -23.92
C ASN A 66 11.45 -0.38 -23.03
N ARG A 67 11.42 0.88 -23.43
CA ARG A 67 12.10 2.03 -22.83
C ARG A 67 11.09 3.18 -22.70
N ARG A 68 10.78 3.53 -21.46
CA ARG A 68 9.86 4.64 -21.14
C ARG A 68 10.55 5.98 -21.42
N CYS A 69 9.78 6.96 -21.91
CA CYS A 69 10.25 8.33 -21.99
C CYS A 69 10.51 8.88 -20.57
N THR A 70 11.73 9.34 -20.31
CA THR A 70 12.20 9.86 -19.01
C THR A 70 12.34 11.38 -18.99
N GLY A 71 12.43 12.01 -20.17
CA GLY A 71 12.53 13.46 -20.34
C GLY A 71 12.36 13.88 -21.80
N ILE A 72 12.25 15.18 -22.03
CA ILE A 72 12.16 15.75 -23.37
C ILE A 72 13.18 16.87 -23.57
N GLU A 73 13.73 16.97 -24.77
CA GLU A 73 14.38 18.18 -25.25
C GLU A 73 13.62 18.71 -26.46
N TRP A 74 13.21 19.98 -26.40
CA TRP A 74 12.39 20.59 -27.42
C TRP A 74 13.05 21.86 -27.95
N SER A 75 13.06 21.97 -29.27
CA SER A 75 13.28 23.22 -29.98
C SER A 75 12.28 23.32 -31.14
N PRO A 76 12.01 24.51 -31.68
CA PRO A 76 11.10 24.66 -32.81
C PRO A 76 11.46 23.69 -33.96
N GLY A 77 10.58 22.72 -34.22
CA GLY A 77 10.79 21.68 -35.24
C GLY A 77 11.58 20.45 -34.85
N ARG A 78 12.02 20.32 -33.60
CA ARG A 78 12.73 19.14 -33.10
C ARG A 78 12.20 18.74 -31.72
N CYS A 79 11.85 17.46 -31.57
CA CYS A 79 11.45 16.89 -30.29
C CYS A 79 12.24 15.61 -30.06
N GLU A 80 13.06 15.60 -29.01
CA GLU A 80 13.82 14.45 -28.57
C GLU A 80 13.16 13.85 -27.33
N LEU A 81 12.80 12.58 -27.41
CA LEU A 81 12.23 11.81 -26.31
C LEU A 81 13.33 10.97 -25.68
N TRP A 82 13.83 11.38 -24.52
CA TRP A 82 14.91 10.71 -23.84
C TRP A 82 14.43 9.40 -23.23
N GLN A 83 15.26 8.37 -23.35
CA GLN A 83 15.02 7.02 -22.82
C GLN A 83 15.86 6.72 -21.58
N VAL A 84 16.76 7.64 -21.21
CA VAL A 84 17.64 7.60 -20.04
C VAL A 84 17.33 8.79 -19.13
N MET A 85 17.53 8.66 -17.82
CA MET A 85 17.29 9.76 -16.87
C MET A 85 18.11 11.00 -17.26
N ILE A 86 17.44 12.16 -17.27
CA ILE A 86 18.08 13.47 -17.48
C ILE A 86 18.19 14.15 -16.12
N GLU A 87 19.40 14.54 -15.73
CA GLU A 87 19.66 15.28 -14.49
C GLU A 87 20.17 16.69 -14.80
N ALA A 88 20.05 17.63 -13.84
CA ALA A 88 20.68 18.93 -13.97
C ALA A 88 22.16 18.84 -13.56
N VAL A 89 23.07 19.37 -14.37
CA VAL A 89 24.51 19.44 -14.01
C VAL A 89 24.70 20.53 -12.96
N ASN A 90 25.41 20.22 -11.87
CA ASN A 90 25.97 21.27 -11.02
C ASN A 90 27.29 21.77 -11.64
N PRO A 91 27.41 23.04 -12.07
CA PRO A 91 28.61 23.54 -12.74
C PRO A 91 29.89 23.45 -11.89
N ALA A 92 29.79 23.24 -10.58
CA ALA A 92 30.94 23.02 -9.69
C ALA A 92 31.54 21.61 -9.79
N VAL A 93 30.86 20.65 -10.44
CA VAL A 93 31.28 19.25 -10.53
C VAL A 93 31.16 18.80 -11.99
N SER A 94 32.28 18.58 -12.66
CA SER A 94 32.35 18.20 -14.10
C SER A 94 31.92 16.76 -14.41
N THR A 95 31.12 16.13 -13.54
CA THR A 95 30.64 14.75 -13.69
C THR A 95 29.15 14.67 -13.37
N CYS A 96 28.37 14.08 -14.28
CA CYS A 96 27.00 13.65 -13.98
C CYS A 96 27.08 12.58 -12.87
N GLY A 97 26.25 12.71 -11.84
CA GLY A 97 26.44 12.05 -10.55
C GLY A 97 26.68 10.54 -10.65
N SER A 98 27.85 10.09 -10.22
CA SER A 98 28.05 8.72 -9.74
C SER A 98 29.00 8.70 -8.54
N ASN A 99 28.44 8.36 -7.38
CA ASN A 99 29.06 7.95 -6.11
C ASN A 99 29.84 8.98 -5.26
N HIS A 100 29.31 9.20 -4.05
CA HIS A 100 29.97 9.80 -2.90
C HIS A 100 31.15 8.94 -2.38
N ARG A 101 32.36 9.50 -2.37
CA ARG A 101 33.34 9.32 -1.29
C ARG A 101 33.88 10.70 -0.91
N SER A 102 33.40 11.24 0.20
CA SER A 102 33.94 12.46 0.80
C SER A 102 34.71 12.06 2.06
N LEU A 103 36.04 12.11 1.98
CA LEU A 103 36.94 12.18 3.13
C LEU A 103 36.86 13.60 3.71
N ILE A 104 36.56 13.73 5.00
CA ILE A 104 36.77 14.98 5.75
C ILE A 104 37.62 14.66 6.99
N ARG A 105 38.78 15.32 7.10
CA ARG A 105 39.60 15.44 8.32
C ARG A 105 39.24 16.75 9.06
N PRO A 106 39.45 16.82 10.40
CA PRO A 106 38.98 17.92 11.22
C PRO A 106 39.99 19.07 11.31
N GLY A 107 39.48 20.30 11.30
CA GLY A 107 40.22 21.52 11.63
C GLY A 107 39.73 22.12 12.95
N ILE A 108 40.68 22.27 13.86
CA ILE A 108 40.58 22.86 15.20
C ILE A 108 40.50 24.39 15.11
N CYS A 109 39.72 25.03 15.98
CA CYS A 109 40.00 26.40 16.44
C CYS A 109 39.52 26.61 17.89
N GLN A 110 40.38 27.27 18.66
CA GLN A 110 40.38 27.46 20.11
C GLN A 110 39.60 28.71 20.59
N THR A 111 39.00 28.55 21.79
CA THR A 111 38.86 29.45 22.96
C THR A 111 38.68 30.97 22.82
N HIS A 112 37.74 31.54 23.60
CA HIS A 112 38.05 32.38 24.78
C HIS A 112 36.84 32.54 25.74
N HIS A 113 37.18 32.66 27.03
CA HIS A 113 36.36 32.71 28.25
C HIS A 113 35.53 33.99 28.46
N PHE A 114 34.43 33.91 29.23
CA PHE A 114 34.23 34.70 30.47
C PHE A 114 33.15 34.07 31.39
N SER A 115 33.45 34.08 32.70
CA SER A 115 32.75 33.43 33.83
C SER A 115 31.69 34.32 34.51
N PHE A 116 30.65 33.75 35.16
CA PHE A 116 30.54 33.62 36.64
C PHE A 116 29.18 33.01 37.12
N THR A 117 29.29 31.98 37.99
CA THR A 117 28.44 31.53 39.13
C THR A 117 26.92 31.34 38.98
N MET A 118 26.28 30.24 39.40
CA MET A 118 26.36 29.58 40.72
C MET A 118 26.19 28.05 40.65
N ARG A 119 26.90 27.37 41.57
CA ARG A 119 26.81 25.95 41.96
C ARG A 119 25.54 25.73 42.81
N PHE A 120 24.89 24.56 42.88
CA PHE A 120 25.37 23.35 43.58
C PHE A 120 24.30 22.22 43.49
N TRP A 121 24.76 20.96 43.63
CA TRP A 121 24.02 19.68 43.82
C TRP A 121 23.48 18.93 42.59
N TRP A 122 24.32 18.09 41.97
CA TRP A 122 24.12 16.63 41.83
C TRP A 122 25.31 16.00 41.07
N LEU A 123 26.18 15.29 41.78
CA LEU A 123 27.24 14.45 41.21
C LEU A 123 27.24 13.13 41.98
N ALA A 124 26.50 12.15 41.47
CA ALA A 124 26.75 10.71 41.62
C ALA A 124 25.71 9.91 40.82
N LEU A 125 25.66 10.02 39.48
CA LEU A 125 25.11 8.96 38.58
C LEU A 125 25.33 9.24 37.06
N SER A 126 26.48 9.74 36.62
CA SER A 126 26.65 10.15 35.21
C SER A 126 27.96 9.71 34.54
N SER A 127 28.47 8.51 34.87
CA SER A 127 29.66 7.94 34.21
C SER A 127 29.44 6.55 33.60
N LEU A 128 28.26 6.26 33.04
CA LEU A 128 28.00 5.05 32.23
C LEU A 128 26.95 5.29 31.14
N THR A 129 27.11 6.31 30.30
CA THR A 129 26.39 6.37 29.01
C THR A 129 27.23 7.10 27.96
N SER A 130 27.34 6.49 26.77
CA SER A 130 27.97 7.00 25.53
C SER A 130 29.32 6.39 25.12
N GLN A 131 29.48 5.07 25.23
CA GLN A 131 30.07 4.37 24.08
C GLN A 131 28.92 3.99 23.15
N GLY A 132 28.75 4.77 22.09
CA GLY A 132 27.81 4.44 21.02
C GLY A 132 28.22 3.10 20.42
N ILE A 133 27.44 2.06 20.73
CA ILE A 133 27.51 0.79 20.03
C ILE A 133 27.03 1.08 18.60
N ARG A 134 27.99 1.27 17.68
CA ARG A 134 27.70 1.10 16.26
C ARG A 134 27.39 -0.38 16.08
N VAL A 135 26.11 -0.70 15.93
CA VAL A 135 25.69 -2.01 15.45
C VAL A 135 26.30 -2.16 14.05
N GLN A 136 27.33 -3.00 13.91
CA GLN A 136 27.76 -3.46 12.59
C GLN A 136 26.63 -4.32 12.06
N GLU A 137 25.82 -3.74 11.18
CA GLU A 137 24.84 -4.49 10.41
C GLU A 137 25.54 -5.64 9.67
N SER A 138 24.88 -6.80 9.60
CA SER A 138 25.44 -7.95 8.91
C SER A 138 25.76 -7.60 7.46
N GLU A 139 27.00 -7.79 7.02
CA GLU A 139 27.38 -7.60 5.61
C GLU A 139 26.55 -8.51 4.67
N GLY A 140 25.99 -9.60 5.21
CA GLY A 140 25.17 -10.56 4.48
C GLY A 140 23.92 -9.93 3.87
N LEU A 141 23.07 -9.29 4.69
CA LEU A 141 21.78 -8.76 4.21
C LEU A 141 21.91 -7.41 3.49
N GLN A 142 22.89 -6.56 3.83
CA GLN A 142 23.13 -5.33 3.08
C GLN A 142 23.53 -5.58 1.61
N ARG A 143 24.26 -6.67 1.33
CA ARG A 143 24.59 -7.06 -0.06
C ARG A 143 23.36 -7.52 -0.86
N LEU A 144 22.26 -7.87 -0.19
CA LEU A 144 21.02 -8.34 -0.82
C LEU A 144 20.10 -7.21 -1.27
N VAL A 145 20.34 -5.96 -0.85
CA VAL A 145 19.50 -4.78 -1.16
C VAL A 145 19.84 -4.14 -2.52
N GLY A 146 20.72 -4.78 -3.31
CA GLY A 146 21.18 -4.26 -4.60
C GLY A 146 20.04 -4.07 -5.61
N ASN A 147 19.69 -2.80 -5.87
CA ASN A 147 18.70 -2.30 -6.83
C ASN A 147 17.27 -2.10 -6.31
N CYS A 148 17.08 -1.80 -5.03
CA CYS A 148 15.85 -1.13 -4.60
C CYS A 148 15.75 0.24 -5.28
N ILE A 149 15.14 0.29 -6.47
CA ILE A 149 14.86 1.54 -7.17
C ILE A 149 13.63 2.12 -6.48
N GLN A 150 13.83 3.19 -5.70
CA GLN A 150 12.79 3.98 -5.05
C GLN A 150 12.39 5.16 -5.95
N PRO A 151 11.19 5.19 -6.54
CA PRO A 151 10.71 6.48 -7.03
C PRO A 151 9.28 6.89 -6.62
N TRP A 152 8.53 6.13 -5.79
CA TRP A 152 7.06 6.32 -5.76
C TRP A 152 6.30 6.11 -4.45
N LEU A 153 6.94 5.79 -3.33
CA LEU A 153 6.25 5.52 -2.06
C LEU A 153 6.36 6.69 -1.08
N PRO A 154 5.28 7.08 -0.39
CA PRO A 154 5.31 8.13 0.63
C PRO A 154 6.13 7.74 1.86
N ASP A 155 6.47 6.46 2.00
CA ASP A 155 7.42 5.94 2.98
C ASP A 155 8.71 5.59 2.24
N GLU A 156 9.72 6.47 2.37
CA GLU A 156 10.95 6.50 1.57
C GLU A 156 11.83 5.23 1.68
N THR A 157 11.45 4.28 2.53
CA THR A 157 12.26 3.09 2.88
C THR A 157 11.76 1.78 2.26
N ALA A 158 10.54 1.72 1.71
CA ALA A 158 9.95 0.46 1.22
C ALA A 158 10.22 0.18 -0.27
N CYS A 159 10.80 -0.96 -0.60
CA CYS A 159 11.00 -1.40 -1.99
C CYS A 159 9.71 -1.98 -2.56
N SER A 160 9.34 -1.61 -3.80
CA SER A 160 8.15 -2.18 -4.44
C SER A 160 8.48 -3.56 -5.04
N ALA A 161 7.60 -4.54 -4.87
CA ALA A 161 7.75 -5.88 -5.44
C ALA A 161 7.13 -5.99 -6.86
N ARG A 162 7.57 -5.16 -7.82
CA ARG A 162 6.97 -5.15 -9.19
C ARG A 162 7.67 -6.11 -10.13
N SER A 163 8.93 -6.42 -9.84
CA SER A 163 9.74 -7.33 -10.63
C SER A 163 10.70 -8.12 -9.75
N MET A 164 11.14 -9.28 -10.23
CA MET A 164 12.16 -10.07 -9.55
C MET A 164 13.51 -9.36 -9.40
N ARG A 165 13.78 -8.33 -10.22
CA ARG A 165 15.01 -7.52 -10.08
C ARG A 165 14.99 -6.62 -8.84
N GLU A 166 13.80 -6.34 -8.31
CA GLU A 166 13.60 -5.51 -7.12
C GLU A 166 13.43 -6.36 -5.86
N MET A 167 13.39 -7.70 -5.96
CA MET A 167 13.25 -8.60 -4.82
C MET A 167 14.62 -8.98 -4.26
N PRO A 168 14.76 -9.20 -2.94
CA PRO A 168 15.99 -9.72 -2.38
C PRO A 168 16.21 -11.17 -2.85
N SER A 169 17.44 -11.64 -2.79
CA SER A 169 17.79 -13.04 -3.05
C SER A 169 18.41 -13.64 -1.81
N LEU A 170 17.85 -14.72 -1.29
CA LEU A 170 18.36 -15.39 -0.08
C LEU A 170 19.27 -16.58 -0.45
N PRO A 171 20.31 -16.90 0.34
CA PRO A 171 21.05 -18.15 0.20
C PRO A 171 20.11 -19.36 0.28
N GLU A 172 20.18 -20.27 -0.69
CA GLU A 172 19.16 -21.33 -0.85
C GLU A 172 19.04 -22.25 0.37
N ASP A 173 20.17 -22.57 1.00
CA ASP A 173 20.26 -23.50 2.13
C ASP A 173 20.08 -22.82 3.50
N ALA A 174 20.03 -21.48 3.55
CA ALA A 174 19.77 -20.78 4.80
C ALA A 174 18.32 -21.00 5.25
N VAL A 175 18.11 -21.13 6.55
CA VAL A 175 16.78 -21.30 7.15
C VAL A 175 16.33 -19.97 7.73
N TYR A 176 15.06 -19.66 7.57
CA TYR A 176 14.45 -18.41 8.03
C TYR A 176 13.21 -18.72 8.84
N THR A 177 13.05 -18.02 9.96
CA THR A 177 11.80 -17.96 10.70
C THR A 177 10.80 -17.09 9.95
N VAL A 178 9.60 -17.61 9.75
CA VAL A 178 8.46 -16.90 9.17
C VAL A 178 7.51 -16.50 10.29
N GLU A 179 7.23 -15.21 10.41
CA GLU A 179 6.36 -14.66 11.44
C GLU A 179 5.19 -13.90 10.83
N TYR A 180 4.01 -14.14 11.39
CA TYR A 180 2.84 -13.28 11.20
C TYR A 180 2.97 -12.09 12.15
N ALA A 181 2.86 -10.88 11.62
CA ALA A 181 2.83 -9.65 12.42
C ALA A 181 1.54 -8.88 12.16
N SER A 182 0.95 -8.35 13.23
CA SER A 182 -0.21 -7.45 13.15
C SER A 182 -0.04 -6.25 14.07
N SER A 183 -0.37 -5.05 13.58
CA SER A 183 -0.30 -3.80 14.33
C SER A 183 -1.57 -2.99 14.13
N PRO A 184 -2.14 -2.31 15.15
CA PRO A 184 -3.26 -1.40 14.95
C PRO A 184 -2.96 -0.33 13.89
N ILE A 185 -3.91 -0.02 13.01
CA ILE A 185 -3.69 1.03 12.00
C ILE A 185 -3.76 2.40 12.69
N SER A 186 -2.63 3.12 12.70
CA SER A 186 -2.48 4.41 13.37
C SER A 186 -2.61 5.63 12.43
N SER A 187 -2.83 5.40 11.13
CA SER A 187 -2.80 6.44 10.10
C SER A 187 -3.88 7.52 10.28
N ASN A 188 -3.51 8.79 10.06
CA ASN A 188 -4.36 9.96 10.34
C ASN A 188 -5.69 10.01 9.56
N GLY A 189 -5.79 9.40 8.37
CA GLY A 189 -6.96 9.54 7.50
C GLY A 189 -8.16 8.66 7.86
N LEU A 190 -7.93 7.52 8.54
CA LEU A 190 -8.97 6.58 8.96
C LEU A 190 -8.87 6.22 10.44
N LYS A 191 -8.13 7.01 11.23
CA LYS A 191 -7.81 6.68 12.62
C LYS A 191 -9.06 6.41 13.46
N SER A 192 -10.08 7.28 13.36
CA SER A 192 -11.33 7.12 14.12
C SER A 192 -12.05 5.83 13.74
N LEU A 193 -12.26 5.58 12.45
CA LEU A 193 -12.96 4.38 11.97
C LEU A 193 -12.16 3.10 12.23
N SER A 194 -10.84 3.15 12.06
CA SER A 194 -9.96 2.03 12.34
C SER A 194 -9.91 1.67 13.81
N GLN A 195 -9.85 2.68 14.69
CA GLN A 195 -9.92 2.45 16.14
C GLN A 195 -11.29 1.90 16.53
N LEU A 196 -12.35 2.47 15.97
CA LEU A 196 -13.73 2.03 16.19
C LEU A 196 -13.93 0.56 15.82
N LEU A 197 -13.42 0.15 14.65
CA LEU A 197 -13.57 -1.22 14.14
C LEU A 197 -12.43 -2.15 14.58
N SER A 198 -11.49 -1.66 15.40
CA SER A 198 -10.27 -2.39 15.81
C SER A 198 -9.53 -3.01 14.62
N PHE A 199 -9.39 -2.25 13.53
CA PHE A 199 -8.65 -2.69 12.36
C PHE A 199 -7.15 -2.68 12.62
N THR A 200 -6.51 -3.74 12.14
CA THR A 200 -5.07 -3.94 12.16
C THR A 200 -4.50 -3.95 10.74
N HIS A 201 -3.26 -3.54 10.61
CA HIS A 201 -2.42 -3.84 9.46
C HIS A 201 -1.69 -5.13 9.72
N SER A 202 -1.50 -5.95 8.69
CA SER A 202 -0.70 -7.18 8.82
C SER A 202 0.41 -7.24 7.80
N ALA A 203 1.44 -7.98 8.18
CA ALA A 203 2.65 -8.18 7.41
C ALA A 203 3.25 -9.55 7.71
N LEU A 204 4.17 -9.98 6.84
CA LEU A 204 5.09 -11.07 7.12
C LEU A 204 6.45 -10.52 7.52
N VAL A 205 7.03 -11.10 8.57
CA VAL A 205 8.41 -10.84 8.97
C VAL A 205 9.21 -12.11 8.76
N ILE A 206 10.28 -12.00 7.97
CA ILE A 206 11.19 -13.10 7.64
C ILE A 206 12.52 -12.81 8.31
N THR A 207 12.86 -13.60 9.32
CA THR A 207 14.06 -13.42 10.12
C THR A 207 15.01 -14.58 9.84
N GLU A 208 16.28 -14.33 9.53
CA GLU A 208 17.27 -15.41 9.39
C GLU A 208 17.33 -16.23 10.69
N ALA A 209 17.11 -17.55 10.60
CA ALA A 209 17.14 -18.43 11.74
C ALA A 209 18.62 -18.66 12.11
N TRP A 210 19.09 -17.90 13.10
CA TRP A 210 20.48 -17.89 13.50
C TRP A 210 21.01 -19.29 13.85
N GLN A 211 22.17 -19.63 13.28
CA GLN A 211 23.17 -20.42 14.00
C GLN A 211 23.75 -19.52 15.10
N THR A 212 23.71 -20.00 16.33
CA THR A 212 24.04 -19.32 17.59
C THR A 212 25.50 -18.84 17.69
N SER A 213 25.96 -17.93 16.84
CA SER A 213 27.24 -17.24 17.08
C SER A 213 26.98 -16.07 18.03
N ALA A 214 27.64 -16.08 19.19
CA ALA A 214 27.37 -15.18 20.32
C ALA A 214 27.68 -13.69 20.05
N GLU A 215 28.19 -13.32 18.88
CA GLU A 215 28.73 -11.99 18.61
C GLU A 215 27.84 -11.08 17.76
N GLN A 216 26.69 -11.55 17.25
CA GLN A 216 25.86 -10.73 16.36
C GLN A 216 24.58 -10.22 17.05
N THR A 217 24.44 -8.89 17.10
CA THR A 217 23.60 -8.21 18.10
C THR A 217 22.18 -7.89 17.64
N VAL A 218 21.81 -8.02 16.37
CA VAL A 218 20.40 -7.93 15.93
C VAL A 218 20.16 -8.79 14.68
N PRO A 219 19.17 -9.69 14.68
CA PRO A 219 18.71 -10.36 13.47
C PRO A 219 18.28 -9.35 12.41
N SER A 220 18.91 -9.38 11.25
CA SER A 220 18.37 -8.70 10.08
C SER A 220 17.08 -9.44 9.68
N ALA A 221 15.96 -8.70 9.62
CA ALA A 221 14.67 -9.25 9.24
C ALA A 221 14.12 -8.49 8.04
N LEU A 222 13.40 -9.18 7.16
CA LEU A 222 12.68 -8.62 6.03
C LEU A 222 11.21 -8.49 6.38
N LEU A 223 10.63 -7.32 6.16
CA LEU A 223 9.21 -7.05 6.31
C LEU A 223 8.57 -7.04 4.93
N PHE A 224 7.49 -7.82 4.73
CA PHE A 224 6.66 -7.81 3.52
C PHE A 224 5.24 -7.40 3.87
N GLU A 225 4.71 -6.43 3.14
CA GLU A 225 3.40 -5.86 3.39
C GLU A 225 2.69 -5.50 2.09
N TYR A 226 1.36 -5.46 2.14
CA TYR A 226 0.54 -4.93 1.05
C TYR A 226 -0.29 -3.77 1.57
N PHE A 227 -0.22 -2.64 0.88
CA PHE A 227 -0.87 -1.41 1.35
C PHE A 227 -1.36 -0.56 0.18
N ALA A 228 -2.39 0.25 0.45
CA ALA A 228 -2.84 1.28 -0.47
C ALA A 228 -1.79 2.39 -0.55
N ARG A 229 -1.48 2.85 -1.77
CA ARG A 229 -0.51 3.93 -1.99
C ARG A 229 -0.97 5.23 -1.32
N ASP A 230 -2.25 5.51 -1.42
CA ASP A 230 -2.92 6.67 -0.83
C ASP A 230 -3.92 6.16 0.22
N PHE A 231 -3.38 5.72 1.37
CA PHE A 231 -4.19 5.15 2.45
C PHE A 231 -5.08 6.22 3.09
N GLY A 232 -6.40 6.02 3.00
CA GLY A 232 -7.41 6.96 3.45
C GLY A 232 -8.79 6.60 2.88
N PRO A 233 -9.79 7.48 2.99
CA PRO A 233 -11.12 7.24 2.42
C PRO A 233 -11.10 6.85 0.94
N LYS A 234 -10.18 7.41 0.16
CA LYS A 234 -10.00 7.16 -1.28
C LYS A 234 -9.51 5.75 -1.64
N ALA A 235 -8.96 5.03 -0.66
CA ALA A 235 -8.56 3.63 -0.84
C ALA A 235 -9.76 2.68 -0.80
N ILE A 236 -10.89 3.12 -0.23
CA ILE A 236 -12.08 2.29 0.00
C ILE A 236 -13.34 2.86 -0.65
N LEU A 237 -13.36 4.16 -0.97
CA LEU A 237 -14.40 4.82 -1.76
C LEU A 237 -13.78 5.49 -3.00
N PRO A 238 -14.60 5.74 -4.05
CA PRO A 238 -14.18 6.57 -5.17
C PRO A 238 -13.74 7.96 -4.71
N ALA A 239 -12.67 8.48 -5.30
CA ALA A 239 -12.19 9.83 -5.04
C ALA A 239 -13.11 10.91 -5.62
N SER A 240 -13.85 10.59 -6.69
CA SER A 240 -14.86 11.46 -7.29
C SER A 240 -15.79 10.63 -8.20
N ILE A 241 -16.86 11.26 -8.68
CA ILE A 241 -17.74 10.71 -9.71
C ILE A 241 -17.66 11.65 -10.92
N SER A 242 -17.35 11.10 -12.10
CA SER A 242 -17.28 11.87 -13.34
C SER A 242 -18.66 12.39 -13.78
N GLU A 243 -18.70 13.35 -14.71
CA GLU A 243 -19.96 13.87 -15.29
C GLU A 243 -20.84 12.77 -15.92
N GLY A 244 -20.23 11.67 -16.39
CA GLY A 244 -20.92 10.50 -16.93
C GLY A 244 -21.45 9.52 -15.87
N GLY A 245 -21.33 9.85 -14.57
CA GLY A 245 -21.73 8.97 -13.47
C GLY A 245 -20.75 7.83 -13.18
N VAL A 246 -19.56 7.82 -13.80
CA VAL A 246 -18.56 6.77 -13.57
C VAL A 246 -17.70 7.17 -12.37
N PRO A 247 -17.61 6.34 -11.31
CA PRO A 247 -16.73 6.61 -10.18
C PRO A 247 -15.24 6.50 -10.56
N MET A 248 -14.46 7.44 -10.07
CA MET A 248 -13.02 7.54 -10.28
C MET A 248 -12.28 7.09 -9.01
N TRP A 249 -11.50 6.01 -9.10
CA TRP A 249 -10.83 5.41 -7.95
C TRP A 249 -9.36 5.79 -7.83
N GLU A 250 -8.92 6.11 -6.62
CA GLU A 250 -7.51 6.31 -6.22
C GLU A 250 -7.10 5.22 -5.21
N ASN A 251 -7.53 3.99 -5.46
CA ASN A 251 -7.29 2.84 -4.58
C ASN A 251 -6.10 1.99 -5.04
N GLN A 252 -5.08 2.55 -5.69
CA GLN A 252 -3.91 1.78 -6.11
C GLN A 252 -3.22 1.18 -4.89
N ALA A 253 -2.77 -0.05 -5.01
CA ALA A 253 -2.07 -0.75 -3.93
C ALA A 253 -0.86 -1.49 -4.48
N VAL A 254 0.08 -1.77 -3.58
CA VAL A 254 1.38 -2.36 -3.93
C VAL A 254 1.82 -3.29 -2.83
N VAL A 255 2.48 -4.37 -3.23
CA VAL A 255 3.30 -5.13 -2.28
C VAL A 255 4.64 -4.41 -2.13
N GLY A 256 4.99 -4.12 -0.89
CA GLY A 256 6.28 -3.56 -0.51
C GLY A 256 7.07 -4.53 0.35
N TRP A 257 8.39 -4.40 0.30
CA TRP A 257 9.29 -5.07 1.23
C TRP A 257 10.38 -4.13 1.72
N ARG A 258 10.93 -4.37 2.90
CA ARG A 258 12.01 -3.56 3.48
C ARG A 258 12.79 -4.32 4.54
N LEU A 259 13.91 -3.76 4.99
CA LEU A 259 14.56 -4.21 6.22
C LEU A 259 13.72 -3.77 7.42
N ALA A 260 13.42 -4.71 8.32
CA ALA A 260 12.54 -4.46 9.47
C ALA A 260 13.19 -3.56 10.52
N SER A 261 14.52 -3.43 10.53
CA SER A 261 15.28 -2.49 11.38
C SER A 261 14.77 -1.05 11.25
N ASP A 262 14.21 -0.71 10.09
CA ASP A 262 13.75 0.64 9.77
C ASP A 262 12.39 0.96 10.41
N LYS A 263 11.75 -0.01 11.07
CA LYS A 263 10.43 0.13 11.68
C LYS A 263 10.35 -0.55 13.05
N ALA A 264 10.74 0.18 14.08
CA ALA A 264 10.58 -0.24 15.47
C ALA A 264 9.14 -0.65 15.81
N GLU A 265 8.12 -0.06 15.17
CA GLU A 265 6.72 -0.45 15.36
C GLU A 265 6.47 -1.93 15.05
N TRP A 266 7.09 -2.50 14.01
CA TRP A 266 6.89 -3.90 13.65
C TRP A 266 7.73 -4.84 14.50
N LEU A 267 8.92 -4.41 14.90
CA LEU A 267 9.80 -5.25 15.71
C LEU A 267 9.42 -5.27 17.19
N GLN A 268 8.93 -4.15 17.74
CA GLN A 268 8.69 -3.96 19.16
C GLN A 268 7.21 -3.76 19.52
N GLY A 269 6.42 -3.14 18.64
CA GLY A 269 5.03 -2.77 18.91
C GLY A 269 3.98 -3.73 18.34
N ALA A 270 4.31 -4.47 17.29
CA ALA A 270 3.38 -5.40 16.64
C ALA A 270 3.23 -6.70 17.42
N ASN A 271 2.02 -7.26 17.39
CA ASN A 271 1.79 -8.62 17.84
C ASN A 271 2.39 -9.59 16.81
N ARG A 272 3.46 -10.29 17.20
CA ARG A 272 4.19 -11.23 16.34
C ARG A 272 3.95 -12.67 16.77
N THR A 273 3.75 -13.53 15.79
CA THR A 273 3.64 -14.98 15.96
C THR A 273 4.57 -15.67 14.98
N ALA A 274 5.62 -16.32 15.49
CA ALA A 274 6.40 -17.25 14.69
C ALA A 274 5.52 -18.42 14.24
N VAL A 275 5.29 -18.52 12.93
CA VAL A 275 4.40 -19.51 12.29
C VAL A 275 5.15 -20.80 12.00
N GLY A 276 6.44 -20.68 11.69
CA GLY A 276 7.34 -21.79 11.42
C GLY A 276 8.59 -21.34 10.67
N THR A 277 9.13 -22.19 9.81
CA THR A 277 10.37 -21.91 9.07
C THR A 277 10.27 -22.18 7.58
N ALA A 278 11.13 -21.54 6.80
CA ALA A 278 11.29 -21.79 5.37
C ALA A 278 12.76 -21.68 4.99
N THR A 279 13.19 -22.46 4.00
CA THR A 279 14.54 -22.30 3.42
C THR A 279 14.59 -21.09 2.48
N GLY A 280 15.78 -20.54 2.25
CA GLY A 280 15.96 -19.47 1.27
C GLY A 280 15.51 -19.88 -0.14
N LYS A 281 15.66 -21.17 -0.49
CA LYS A 281 15.10 -21.73 -1.73
C LYS A 281 13.58 -21.55 -1.83
N ILE A 282 12.84 -21.90 -0.77
CA ILE A 282 11.38 -21.73 -0.70
C ILE A 282 11.02 -20.25 -0.78
N LEU A 283 11.71 -19.39 -0.03
CA LEU A 283 11.44 -17.95 -0.02
C LEU A 283 11.73 -17.28 -1.36
N ASN A 284 12.83 -17.63 -2.03
CA ASN A 284 13.13 -17.13 -3.37
C ASN A 284 12.07 -17.55 -4.40
N GLN A 285 11.46 -18.73 -4.22
CA GLN A 285 10.32 -19.15 -5.03
C GLN A 285 9.07 -18.35 -4.69
N TRP A 286 8.77 -18.16 -3.41
CA TRP A 286 7.66 -17.32 -2.95
C TRP A 286 7.79 -15.86 -3.43
N PHE A 287 9.00 -15.29 -3.48
CA PHE A 287 9.22 -13.93 -4.02
C PHE A 287 8.73 -13.77 -5.46
N ARG A 288 8.83 -14.82 -6.30
CA ARG A 288 8.24 -14.82 -7.65
C ARG A 288 6.73 -14.73 -7.59
N GLU A 289 6.12 -15.50 -6.69
CA GLU A 289 4.68 -15.49 -6.46
C GLU A 289 4.20 -14.15 -5.90
N VAL A 290 4.97 -13.50 -5.02
CA VAL A 290 4.67 -12.16 -4.48
C VAL A 290 4.58 -11.12 -5.60
N VAL A 291 5.52 -11.14 -6.56
CA VAL A 291 5.49 -10.25 -7.72
C VAL A 291 4.25 -10.52 -8.59
N LEU A 292 3.89 -11.80 -8.79
CA LEU A 292 2.68 -12.16 -9.54
C LEU A 292 1.41 -11.75 -8.81
N TRP A 293 1.36 -11.93 -7.48
CA TRP A 293 0.25 -11.52 -6.65
C TRP A 293 0.05 -10.01 -6.72
N GLY A 294 1.13 -9.21 -6.61
CA GLY A 294 1.05 -7.75 -6.71
C GLY A 294 0.50 -7.27 -8.06
N LYS A 295 0.82 -7.97 -9.15
CA LYS A 295 0.25 -7.69 -10.48
C LYS A 295 -1.24 -8.04 -10.58
N ARG A 296 -1.66 -9.14 -9.94
CA ARG A 296 -3.07 -9.57 -9.89
C ARG A 296 -3.93 -8.71 -8.96
N HIS A 297 -3.31 -8.00 -8.01
CA HIS A 297 -3.99 -7.18 -7.01
C HIS A 297 -3.53 -5.71 -7.05
N PRO A 298 -3.73 -5.00 -8.18
CA PRO A 298 -3.22 -3.64 -8.36
C PRO A 298 -3.99 -2.58 -7.56
N GLY A 299 -5.06 -2.95 -6.85
CA GLY A 299 -5.85 -2.03 -6.06
C GLY A 299 -6.35 -2.60 -4.74
N TYR A 300 -6.48 -1.72 -3.75
CA TYR A 300 -7.01 -1.99 -2.43
C TYR A 300 -8.54 -2.11 -2.49
N ASN A 301 -9.10 -3.15 -1.88
CA ASN A 301 -10.54 -3.36 -1.76
C ASN A 301 -10.84 -3.89 -0.36
N LEU A 302 -11.56 -3.14 0.46
CA LEU A 302 -11.84 -3.52 1.85
C LEU A 302 -12.99 -4.53 1.99
N PHE A 303 -13.94 -4.52 1.05
CA PHE A 303 -15.24 -5.16 1.25
C PHE A 303 -15.26 -6.58 0.72
N ASN A 304 -15.85 -7.47 1.52
CA ASN A 304 -16.21 -8.81 1.12
C ASN A 304 -17.73 -8.92 0.91
N LEU A 305 -18.17 -9.91 0.13
CA LEU A 305 -19.58 -10.28 -0.02
C LEU A 305 -19.75 -11.78 0.19
N TRP A 306 -20.45 -12.16 1.26
CA TRP A 306 -20.61 -13.55 1.72
C TRP A 306 -22.06 -13.91 1.97
N ASP A 307 -22.35 -15.19 2.15
CA ASP A 307 -23.67 -15.68 2.58
C ASP A 307 -23.84 -15.82 4.11
N SER A 308 -22.74 -15.77 4.86
CA SER A 308 -22.76 -15.88 6.32
C SER A 308 -21.73 -14.95 6.94
N THR A 309 -21.85 -14.70 8.25
CA THR A 309 -20.85 -13.91 8.98
C THR A 309 -19.64 -14.74 9.43
N ASP A 310 -19.66 -16.06 9.25
CA ASP A 310 -18.59 -16.97 9.67
C ASP A 310 -17.60 -17.22 8.54
N ALA A 311 -16.36 -16.79 8.77
CA ALA A 311 -15.25 -16.90 7.84
C ALA A 311 -14.91 -18.33 7.43
N ALA A 312 -15.16 -19.32 8.29
CA ALA A 312 -14.78 -20.70 8.05
C ALA A 312 -15.80 -21.47 7.20
N THR A 313 -17.08 -21.10 7.28
CA THR A 313 -18.18 -21.84 6.64
C THR A 313 -18.88 -21.07 5.51
N ARG A 314 -18.54 -19.79 5.33
CA ARG A 314 -19.09 -18.93 4.28
C ARG A 314 -18.87 -19.49 2.86
N LYS A 315 -19.84 -19.21 2.00
CA LYS A 315 -19.63 -19.07 0.56
C LYS A 315 -19.22 -17.63 0.26
N SER A 316 -18.05 -17.45 -0.34
CA SER A 316 -17.58 -16.14 -0.78
C SER A 316 -18.04 -15.84 -2.21
N TYR A 317 -18.74 -14.73 -2.41
CA TYR A 317 -19.08 -14.21 -3.74
C TYR A 317 -18.05 -13.21 -4.23
N MET A 318 -17.53 -12.38 -3.32
CA MET A 318 -16.49 -11.39 -3.59
C MET A 318 -15.52 -11.34 -2.41
N GLY A 319 -14.22 -11.33 -2.72
CA GLY A 319 -13.15 -11.22 -1.73
C GLY A 319 -12.56 -9.82 -1.66
N ASP A 320 -12.06 -9.47 -0.48
CA ASP A 320 -11.23 -8.29 -0.28
C ASP A 320 -9.84 -8.43 -0.90
N SER A 321 -9.15 -7.29 -1.04
CA SER A 321 -7.77 -7.15 -1.48
C SER A 321 -7.12 -6.13 -0.57
N VAL A 322 -6.65 -6.59 0.59
CA VAL A 322 -6.08 -5.81 1.69
C VAL A 322 -4.82 -6.45 2.27
N CYS A 323 -4.13 -5.77 3.19
CA CYS A 323 -2.92 -6.28 3.84
C CYS A 323 -3.07 -7.69 4.41
N HIS A 324 -4.23 -7.97 5.02
CA HIS A 324 -4.56 -9.30 5.54
C HIS A 324 -4.74 -10.36 4.45
N SER A 325 -5.38 -10.02 3.32
CA SER A 325 -5.54 -10.97 2.21
C SER A 325 -4.19 -11.38 1.63
N PHE A 326 -3.26 -10.44 1.51
CA PHE A 326 -1.89 -10.71 1.09
C PHE A 326 -1.15 -11.59 2.10
N THR A 327 -1.26 -11.28 3.39
CA THR A 327 -0.56 -12.02 4.45
C THR A 327 -1.08 -13.45 4.57
N GLU A 328 -2.41 -13.64 4.56
CA GLU A 328 -3.07 -14.95 4.57
C GLU A 328 -2.70 -15.76 3.33
N TRP A 329 -2.79 -15.17 2.13
CA TRP A 329 -2.37 -15.82 0.89
C TRP A 329 -0.89 -16.21 0.93
N SER A 330 -0.02 -15.32 1.41
CA SER A 330 1.43 -15.57 1.45
C SER A 330 1.77 -16.74 2.36
N LEU A 331 1.08 -16.85 3.50
CA LEU A 331 1.19 -17.97 4.40
C LEU A 331 0.71 -19.28 3.75
N GLN A 332 -0.45 -19.28 3.09
CA GLN A 332 -0.93 -20.46 2.35
C GLN A 332 0.06 -20.89 1.25
N ASP A 333 0.62 -19.91 0.53
CA ASP A 333 1.54 -20.16 -0.57
C ASP A 333 2.90 -20.68 -0.09
N LEU A 334 3.46 -20.10 0.97
CA LEU A 334 4.68 -20.61 1.61
C LEU A 334 4.51 -22.07 2.07
N PHE A 335 3.39 -22.39 2.71
CA PHE A 335 3.09 -23.77 3.12
C PHE A 335 2.99 -24.71 1.90
N ARG A 336 2.29 -24.29 0.84
CA ARG A 336 2.20 -25.04 -0.43
C ARG A 336 3.57 -25.28 -1.07
N LEU A 337 4.51 -24.34 -0.90
CA LEU A 337 5.88 -24.43 -1.37
C LEU A 337 6.80 -25.28 -0.47
N GLY A 338 6.29 -25.79 0.65
CA GLY A 338 7.00 -26.69 1.55
C GLY A 338 7.61 -26.01 2.78
N ALA A 339 7.18 -24.80 3.14
CA ALA A 339 7.53 -24.21 4.43
C ALA A 339 7.00 -25.08 5.58
N ASP A 340 7.79 -25.22 6.64
CA ASP A 340 7.46 -26.04 7.81
C ASP A 340 6.72 -25.18 8.84
N PHE A 341 5.40 -25.22 8.80
CA PHE A 341 4.52 -24.47 9.70
C PHE A 341 3.87 -25.39 10.73
N LEU A 342 4.08 -25.05 12.01
CA LEU A 342 3.68 -25.89 13.14
C LEU A 342 2.63 -25.23 14.03
N VAL A 343 2.34 -23.94 13.82
CA VAL A 343 1.40 -23.19 14.65
C VAL A 343 -0.04 -23.68 14.46
N GLN A 344 -0.61 -24.25 15.53
CA GLN A 344 -2.01 -24.70 15.59
C GLN A 344 -2.95 -23.70 16.27
N ARG A 345 -2.46 -22.59 16.84
CA ARG A 345 -3.33 -21.53 17.35
C ARG A 345 -3.86 -20.66 16.21
N PRO A 346 -5.13 -20.18 16.26
CA PRO A 346 -5.68 -19.32 15.22
C PRO A 346 -4.82 -18.07 15.00
N LEU A 347 -4.51 -17.78 13.74
CA LEU A 347 -4.04 -16.45 13.33
C LEU A 347 -5.27 -15.66 12.90
N CYS A 348 -5.44 -14.45 13.41
CA CYS A 348 -6.65 -13.68 13.21
C CYS A 348 -6.39 -12.48 12.30
N ARG A 349 -7.39 -12.14 11.49
CA ARG A 349 -7.39 -10.94 10.67
C ARG A 349 -8.73 -10.24 10.74
N ASN A 350 -8.74 -8.97 10.34
CA ASN A 350 -9.98 -8.27 10.15
C ASN A 350 -10.64 -8.66 8.81
N TYR A 351 -11.97 -8.78 8.83
CA TYR A 351 -12.84 -8.90 7.69
C TYR A 351 -13.96 -7.89 7.81
N PHE A 352 -14.33 -7.27 6.69
CA PHE A 352 -15.56 -6.48 6.59
C PHE A 352 -16.43 -7.09 5.50
N SER A 353 -17.46 -7.83 5.90
CA SER A 353 -18.33 -8.56 4.99
C SER A 353 -19.74 -8.00 4.95
N PHE A 354 -20.26 -7.84 3.74
CA PHE A 354 -21.68 -7.71 3.46
C PHE A 354 -22.30 -9.10 3.32
N ILE A 355 -23.53 -9.27 3.79
CA ILE A 355 -24.22 -10.57 3.85
C ILE A 355 -25.38 -10.61 2.86
N THR A 356 -25.36 -11.58 1.94
CA THR A 356 -26.38 -11.80 0.90
C THR A 356 -26.68 -13.28 0.75
N ASP A 357 -27.95 -13.64 0.52
CA ASP A 357 -28.36 -15.02 0.22
C ASP A 357 -28.30 -15.35 -1.29
N GLU A 358 -27.92 -14.38 -2.12
CA GLU A 358 -27.96 -14.48 -3.58
C GLU A 358 -26.60 -14.13 -4.22
N SER A 359 -26.40 -14.56 -5.47
CA SER A 359 -25.20 -14.17 -6.22
C SER A 359 -25.32 -12.71 -6.68
N PRO A 360 -24.26 -11.90 -6.59
CA PRO A 360 -24.31 -10.51 -7.02
C PRO A 360 -24.59 -10.40 -8.53
N THR A 361 -25.37 -9.38 -8.90
CA THR A 361 -25.64 -9.04 -10.29
C THR A 361 -24.61 -8.03 -10.78
N LYS A 362 -23.86 -8.37 -11.84
CA LYS A 362 -22.96 -7.43 -12.50
C LYS A 362 -23.74 -6.29 -13.15
N LEU A 363 -23.32 -5.06 -12.90
CA LEU A 363 -23.90 -3.84 -13.47
C LEU A 363 -23.20 -3.46 -14.78
N ASN A 364 -23.98 -3.05 -15.77
CA ASN A 364 -23.47 -2.61 -17.07
C ASN A 364 -23.41 -1.08 -17.15
N LEU A 365 -22.21 -0.52 -16.88
CA LEU A 365 -21.95 0.91 -16.93
C LEU A 365 -22.15 1.57 -18.31
N THR A 366 -22.33 0.81 -19.40
CA THR A 366 -22.72 1.40 -20.69
C THR A 366 -24.19 1.82 -20.71
N THR A 367 -25.00 1.36 -19.75
CA THR A 367 -26.39 1.77 -19.59
C THR A 367 -26.51 2.92 -18.60
N ARG A 368 -27.38 3.89 -18.91
CA ARG A 368 -27.63 5.04 -18.04
C ARG A 368 -28.20 4.64 -16.68
N ALA A 369 -29.06 3.61 -16.64
CA ALA A 369 -29.70 3.17 -15.40
C ALA A 369 -28.68 2.60 -14.40
N ASP A 370 -27.77 1.74 -14.87
CA ASP A 370 -26.76 1.15 -14.00
C ASP A 370 -25.69 2.17 -13.60
N SER A 371 -25.27 3.06 -14.51
CA SER A 371 -24.31 4.11 -14.15
C SER A 371 -24.88 5.09 -13.12
N GLN A 372 -26.16 5.46 -13.24
CA GLN A 372 -26.87 6.24 -12.22
C GLN A 372 -26.97 5.50 -10.90
N THR A 373 -27.31 4.20 -10.92
CA THR A 373 -27.37 3.35 -9.72
C THR A 373 -26.05 3.39 -8.95
N VAL A 374 -24.92 3.20 -9.66
CA VAL A 374 -23.57 3.24 -9.08
C VAL A 374 -23.24 4.62 -8.54
N ALA A 375 -23.47 5.68 -9.31
CA ALA A 375 -23.18 7.06 -8.92
C ALA A 375 -23.95 7.47 -7.66
N GLU A 376 -25.25 7.20 -7.63
CA GLU A 376 -26.10 7.53 -6.49
C GLU A 376 -25.69 6.76 -5.23
N PHE A 377 -25.36 5.48 -5.36
CA PHE A 377 -24.90 4.68 -4.21
C PHE A 377 -23.65 5.28 -3.57
N TYR A 378 -22.60 5.54 -4.35
CA TYR A 378 -21.35 6.08 -3.80
C TYR A 378 -21.48 7.52 -3.31
N LYS A 379 -22.33 8.33 -3.95
CA LYS A 379 -22.66 9.68 -3.46
C LYS A 379 -23.31 9.63 -2.07
N ARG A 380 -24.15 8.62 -1.79
CA ARG A 380 -24.75 8.45 -0.45
C ARG A 380 -23.73 8.02 0.61
N LEU A 381 -22.65 7.33 0.23
CA LEU A 381 -21.58 6.92 1.15
C LEU A 381 -20.62 8.04 1.52
N GLU A 382 -20.48 9.07 0.68
CA GLU A 382 -19.54 10.18 0.89
C GLU A 382 -19.60 10.79 2.30
N PRO A 383 -20.77 11.10 2.90
CA PRO A 383 -20.85 11.65 4.24
C PRO A 383 -20.28 10.75 5.34
N LEU A 384 -20.28 9.42 5.16
CA LEU A 384 -19.73 8.49 6.16
C LEU A 384 -18.21 8.62 6.30
N THR A 385 -17.51 9.14 5.30
CA THR A 385 -16.05 9.27 5.33
C THR A 385 -15.55 10.50 6.08
N SER A 386 -16.40 11.50 6.24
CA SER A 386 -16.08 12.73 6.97
C SER A 386 -16.65 12.76 8.38
N GLN A 387 -17.55 11.81 8.71
CA GLN A 387 -18.16 11.69 10.03
C GLN A 387 -17.24 10.97 11.03
N SER A 388 -17.26 11.45 12.27
CA SER A 388 -16.82 10.67 13.42
C SER A 388 -18.02 9.93 14.02
N PHE A 389 -17.76 8.76 14.59
CA PHE A 389 -18.78 7.93 15.25
C PHE A 389 -18.32 7.68 16.69
N ARG A 390 -19.27 7.61 17.62
CA ARG A 390 -19.00 7.35 19.04
C ARG A 390 -18.71 5.88 19.31
N ASP A 391 -19.46 5.00 18.65
CA ASP A 391 -19.35 3.55 18.80
C ASP A 391 -19.70 2.81 17.49
N ILE A 392 -19.45 1.50 17.49
CA ILE A 392 -19.71 0.62 16.35
C ILE A 392 -21.20 0.56 16.01
N ALA A 393 -22.09 0.66 17.00
CA ALA A 393 -23.54 0.58 16.78
C ALA A 393 -24.06 1.82 16.02
N GLU A 394 -23.57 3.00 16.36
CA GLU A 394 -23.84 4.25 15.64
C GLU A 394 -23.32 4.18 14.19
N PHE A 395 -22.08 3.72 13.99
CA PHE A 395 -21.53 3.51 12.65
C PHE A 395 -22.38 2.53 11.82
N ALA A 396 -22.72 1.37 12.39
CA ALA A 396 -23.56 0.36 11.76
C ALA A 396 -24.94 0.91 11.39
N SER A 397 -25.58 1.65 12.30
CA SER A 397 -26.87 2.28 12.05
C SER A 397 -26.80 3.29 10.90
N ASN A 398 -25.79 4.15 10.88
CA ASN A 398 -25.60 5.15 9.84
C ASN A 398 -25.26 4.52 8.48
N LEU A 399 -24.43 3.48 8.45
CA LEU A 399 -24.14 2.72 7.24
C LEU A 399 -25.41 2.07 6.67
N LEU A 400 -26.21 1.44 7.52
CA LEU A 400 -27.47 0.80 7.08
C LEU A 400 -28.48 1.82 6.55
N SER A 401 -28.60 2.98 7.20
CA SER A 401 -29.44 4.10 6.74
C SER A 401 -29.06 4.54 5.32
N VAL A 402 -27.76 4.75 5.10
CA VAL A 402 -27.20 5.14 3.80
C VAL A 402 -27.46 4.07 2.72
N ILE A 403 -27.27 2.79 3.06
CA ILE A 403 -27.54 1.66 2.15
C ILE A 403 -29.02 1.59 1.77
N LYS A 404 -29.93 1.83 2.72
CA LYS A 404 -31.38 1.88 2.44
C LYS A 404 -31.81 3.09 1.63
N GLY A 405 -30.93 4.06 1.40
CA GLY A 405 -31.28 5.32 0.74
C GLY A 405 -32.19 6.21 1.59
N GLU A 406 -32.19 6.02 2.91
CA GLU A 406 -32.87 6.92 3.83
C GLU A 406 -32.05 8.21 3.87
N THR A 407 -32.50 9.26 3.17
CA THR A 407 -31.82 10.56 3.29
C THR A 407 -31.97 11.05 4.72
N TRP A 408 -30.92 11.65 5.28
CA TRP A 408 -30.92 12.18 6.64
C TRP A 408 -32.11 13.15 6.88
N GLU A 409 -32.48 13.92 5.83
CA GLU A 409 -33.65 14.81 5.82
C GLU A 409 -34.97 14.06 5.96
N ARG A 410 -35.09 12.87 5.34
CA ARG A 410 -36.27 12.02 5.47
C ARG A 410 -36.31 11.30 6.81
N GLN A 411 -35.19 11.00 7.47
CA GLN A 411 -35.22 10.42 8.81
C GLN A 411 -35.76 11.42 9.84
N ALA A 412 -35.35 12.69 9.75
CA ALA A 412 -35.91 13.76 10.57
C ALA A 412 -37.42 13.99 10.32
N ALA A 413 -37.86 13.89 9.06
CA ALA A 413 -39.27 14.02 8.70
C ALA A 413 -40.12 12.76 8.97
N ALA A 414 -39.56 11.55 8.80
CA ALA A 414 -40.26 10.28 9.01
C ALA A 414 -40.47 9.96 10.48
N ALA A 415 -39.57 10.40 11.37
CA ALA A 415 -39.80 10.37 12.81
C ALA A 415 -41.07 11.16 13.21
N ALA A 416 -41.48 12.15 12.41
CA ALA A 416 -42.71 12.91 12.61
C ALA A 416 -43.94 12.33 11.89
N ALA A 417 -43.75 11.43 10.91
CA ALA A 417 -44.82 10.95 10.02
C ALA A 417 -45.12 9.44 10.16
N ALA A 418 -44.46 8.74 11.08
CA ALA A 418 -44.63 7.30 11.29
C ALA A 418 -45.97 6.96 11.96
N ALA A 419 -47.05 6.99 11.17
CA ALA A 419 -48.32 6.36 11.53
C ALA A 419 -49.04 5.62 10.39
N ASN A 420 -48.79 5.88 9.08
CA ASN A 420 -49.73 5.38 8.05
C ASN A 420 -49.17 5.06 6.64
N SER A 421 -47.89 4.72 6.46
CA SER A 421 -47.38 4.33 5.14
C SER A 421 -46.90 2.88 5.11
N ALA A 422 -47.49 2.07 4.23
CA ALA A 422 -46.99 0.76 3.83
C ALA A 422 -45.66 0.95 3.08
N VAL A 423 -44.58 1.12 3.85
CA VAL A 423 -43.22 1.21 3.34
C VAL A 423 -42.93 -0.08 2.56
N SER A 424 -42.77 0.05 1.24
CA SER A 424 -42.30 -1.00 0.35
C SER A 424 -41.11 -1.74 1.00
N SER A 425 -41.28 -3.02 1.29
CA SER A 425 -40.31 -3.88 1.98
C SER A 425 -39.12 -4.26 1.10
N ARG A 426 -38.53 -3.29 0.39
CA ARG A 426 -37.35 -3.53 -0.44
C ARG A 426 -36.17 -3.86 0.48
N ARG A 427 -35.44 -4.93 0.17
CA ARG A 427 -34.22 -5.30 0.90
C ARG A 427 -33.17 -4.18 0.73
N PRO A 428 -32.33 -3.91 1.75
CA PRO A 428 -31.20 -3.00 1.58
C PRO A 428 -30.27 -3.52 0.47
N GLU A 429 -29.76 -2.64 -0.37
CA GLU A 429 -28.99 -3.00 -1.56
C GLU A 429 -27.60 -2.36 -1.50
N VAL A 430 -26.54 -3.14 -1.79
CA VAL A 430 -25.17 -2.66 -1.86
C VAL A 430 -24.65 -2.67 -3.30
N VAL A 431 -23.83 -1.69 -3.66
CA VAL A 431 -23.03 -1.70 -4.88
C VAL A 431 -21.56 -1.82 -4.50
N LEU A 432 -20.90 -2.89 -4.97
CA LEU A 432 -19.51 -3.18 -4.68
C LEU A 432 -18.67 -3.06 -5.95
N PHE A 433 -17.46 -2.54 -5.79
CA PHE A 433 -16.47 -2.42 -6.85
C PHE A 433 -15.44 -3.53 -6.71
N GLN A 434 -15.15 -4.20 -7.82
CA GLN A 434 -14.05 -5.16 -7.91
C GLN A 434 -13.15 -4.76 -9.06
N ARG A 435 -11.88 -4.51 -8.76
CA ARG A 435 -10.90 -4.22 -9.82
C ARG A 435 -10.65 -5.50 -10.61
N GLY A 436 -10.72 -5.41 -11.95
CA GLY A 436 -10.39 -6.53 -12.82
C GLY A 436 -8.92 -6.95 -12.67
N LEU A 437 -8.63 -8.21 -13.00
CA LEU A 437 -7.27 -8.77 -13.01
C LEU A 437 -6.38 -8.21 -14.14
N GLU A 438 -6.99 -7.53 -15.12
CA GLU A 438 -6.28 -7.06 -16.32
C GLU A 438 -5.74 -5.64 -16.16
N ASP A 439 -4.61 -5.37 -16.83
CA ASP A 439 -3.96 -4.05 -16.97
C ASP A 439 -4.85 -2.99 -17.64
N SER A 440 -6.06 -3.36 -18.08
CA SER A 440 -7.05 -2.44 -18.67
C SER A 440 -7.51 -1.37 -17.68
N GLY A 441 -7.29 -1.57 -16.37
CA GLY A 441 -7.60 -0.60 -15.31
C GLY A 441 -9.11 -0.40 -15.09
N GLY A 442 -9.95 -1.10 -15.86
CA GLY A 442 -11.40 -1.14 -15.65
C GLY A 442 -11.72 -2.05 -14.48
N GLY A 443 -12.46 -1.53 -13.50
CA GLY A 443 -13.11 -2.38 -12.51
C GLY A 443 -14.57 -2.59 -12.86
N GLU A 444 -15.12 -3.63 -12.27
CA GLU A 444 -16.50 -4.07 -12.44
C GLU A 444 -17.31 -3.70 -11.20
N TYR A 445 -18.61 -3.47 -11.41
CA TYR A 445 -19.53 -3.12 -10.34
C TYR A 445 -20.59 -4.20 -10.19
N PHE A 446 -20.90 -4.53 -8.95
CA PHE A 446 -21.77 -5.63 -8.58
C PHE A 446 -22.83 -5.11 -7.61
N ARG A 447 -24.08 -5.47 -7.87
CA ARG A 447 -25.22 -5.19 -7.01
C ARG A 447 -25.59 -6.44 -6.23
N ALA A 448 -25.86 -6.31 -4.94
CA ALA A 448 -26.39 -7.41 -4.13
C ALA A 448 -27.44 -6.92 -3.14
N ASP A 449 -28.51 -7.71 -2.98
CA ASP A 449 -29.49 -7.51 -1.94
C ASP A 449 -28.97 -8.11 -0.63
N LEU A 450 -29.02 -7.32 0.43
CA LEU A 450 -28.50 -7.72 1.73
C LEU A 450 -29.57 -8.40 2.58
N VAL A 451 -29.14 -9.43 3.31
CA VAL A 451 -29.94 -10.12 4.34
C VAL A 451 -29.34 -9.90 5.71
N LYS A 452 -30.17 -9.96 6.76
CA LYS A 452 -29.70 -9.77 8.13
C LYS A 452 -28.56 -10.76 8.46
N PRO A 453 -27.48 -10.31 9.12
CA PRO A 453 -27.31 -9.02 9.80
C PRO A 453 -26.85 -7.85 8.89
N TYR A 454 -26.93 -8.01 7.57
CA TYR A 454 -26.53 -7.08 6.50
C TYR A 454 -25.02 -6.94 6.33
N PHE A 455 -24.30 -6.81 7.44
CA PHE A 455 -22.84 -6.81 7.45
C PHE A 455 -22.31 -7.29 8.81
N GLY A 456 -21.09 -7.85 8.81
CA GLY A 456 -20.40 -8.26 10.02
C GLY A 456 -19.79 -7.05 10.75
N VAL A 457 -20.39 -6.60 11.84
CA VAL A 457 -19.91 -5.45 12.64
C VAL A 457 -19.67 -5.78 14.11
N GLN A 458 -20.12 -6.93 14.59
CA GLN A 458 -19.75 -7.34 15.95
C GLN A 458 -18.23 -7.62 15.97
N PRO A 459 -17.51 -7.34 17.07
CA PRO A 459 -16.07 -7.59 17.16
C PRO A 459 -15.67 -9.01 16.72
N ARG A 460 -16.45 -10.03 17.12
CA ARG A 460 -16.28 -11.43 16.70
C ARG A 460 -16.52 -11.71 15.21
N GLN A 461 -17.25 -10.84 14.51
CA GLN A 461 -17.48 -10.91 13.06
C GLN A 461 -16.41 -10.13 12.30
N LEU A 462 -15.85 -9.09 12.92
CA LEU A 462 -14.79 -8.29 12.34
C LEU A 462 -13.44 -9.00 12.46
N ALA A 463 -13.07 -9.53 13.62
CA ALA A 463 -11.84 -10.32 13.77
C ALA A 463 -12.17 -11.81 13.79
N GLN A 464 -11.75 -12.51 12.74
CA GLN A 464 -11.95 -13.95 12.60
C GLN A 464 -10.65 -14.61 12.16
N ARG A 465 -10.54 -15.92 12.34
CA ARG A 465 -9.34 -16.64 11.91
C ARG A 465 -9.11 -16.55 10.41
N MET A 466 -7.85 -16.59 10.04
CA MET A 466 -7.40 -16.93 8.70
C MET A 466 -7.70 -18.41 8.43
N ILE A 467 -7.99 -18.74 7.17
CA ILE A 467 -8.23 -20.11 6.73
C ILE A 467 -6.89 -20.68 6.26
N LEU A 468 -6.15 -21.30 7.18
CA LEU A 468 -4.79 -21.77 6.94
C LEU A 468 -4.75 -23.30 6.84
N PRO A 469 -4.19 -23.89 5.76
CA PRO A 469 -4.37 -25.31 5.43
C PRO A 469 -3.69 -26.29 6.39
N TRP A 470 -2.70 -25.85 7.18
CA TRP A 470 -2.02 -26.70 8.17
C TRP A 470 -2.66 -26.62 9.56
N GLN A 471 -3.62 -25.72 9.76
CA GLN A 471 -4.26 -25.51 11.04
C GLN A 471 -5.47 -26.41 11.19
N ASN A 472 -5.38 -27.41 12.06
CA ASN A 472 -6.46 -28.33 12.37
C ASN A 472 -7.31 -27.80 13.52
N ILE A 473 -7.91 -26.63 13.32
CA ILE A 473 -8.69 -25.94 14.35
C ILE A 473 -10.19 -26.26 14.15
N PRO A 474 -10.88 -26.81 15.17
CA PRO A 474 -12.33 -27.00 15.11
C PRO A 474 -13.07 -25.74 14.67
N THR A 475 -14.13 -25.90 13.87
CA THR A 475 -15.06 -24.79 13.58
C THR A 475 -15.73 -24.33 14.88
N ASN A 476 -15.98 -23.02 15.01
CA ASN A 476 -16.73 -22.41 16.13
C ASN A 476 -16.05 -22.44 17.50
N ILE A 477 -14.76 -22.08 17.60
CA ILE A 477 -14.17 -21.75 18.89
C ILE A 477 -14.61 -20.34 19.27
N ASP A 478 -15.55 -20.24 20.21
CA ASP A 478 -16.01 -18.96 20.73
C ASP A 478 -14.83 -18.12 21.26
N GLY A 479 -14.77 -16.86 20.83
CA GLY A 479 -13.75 -15.90 21.26
C GLY A 479 -12.34 -16.16 20.71
N GLU A 480 -12.16 -17.01 19.69
CA GLU A 480 -10.83 -17.40 19.18
C GLU A 480 -9.93 -16.20 18.81
N CYS A 481 -10.53 -15.10 18.35
CA CYS A 481 -9.84 -13.87 17.98
C CYS A 481 -10.09 -12.68 18.93
N GLU A 482 -10.91 -12.85 19.96
CA GLU A 482 -11.33 -11.77 20.86
C GLU A 482 -10.18 -11.32 21.77
N SER A 483 -9.31 -12.26 22.18
CA SER A 483 -8.12 -11.95 22.98
C SER A 483 -7.12 -11.04 22.26
N GLN A 484 -7.12 -11.03 20.92
CA GLN A 484 -6.24 -10.15 20.14
C GLN A 484 -6.81 -8.73 20.08
N ILE A 485 -8.13 -8.58 20.04
CA ILE A 485 -8.80 -7.28 20.05
C ILE A 485 -8.64 -6.61 21.43
N LEU A 486 -8.95 -7.32 22.51
CA LEU A 486 -8.98 -6.73 23.85
C LEU A 486 -7.61 -6.21 24.33
N ARG A 487 -6.50 -6.82 23.88
CA ARG A 487 -5.13 -6.35 24.19
C ARG A 487 -4.78 -5.03 23.52
N THR A 488 -5.47 -4.65 22.45
CA THR A 488 -5.22 -3.37 21.75
C THR A 488 -6.00 -2.19 22.35
N LEU A 489 -7.00 -2.47 23.19
CA LEU A 489 -7.88 -1.46 23.78
C LEU A 489 -7.45 -1.02 25.19
N THR A 490 -6.39 -1.60 25.77
CA THR A 490 -5.82 -1.05 27.01
C THR A 490 -5.16 0.30 26.72
N PRO A 491 -5.54 1.37 27.45
CA PRO A 491 -5.00 2.70 27.21
C PRO A 491 -3.50 2.71 27.52
N TRP A 492 -2.71 3.19 26.55
CA TRP A 492 -1.30 3.51 26.69
C TRP A 492 -1.11 4.82 27.45
#